data_AF-A0A8G8CTQ6-F1
#
_entry.id   AF-A0A8G8CTQ6-F1
#
_cell.length_a   1.000
_cell.length_b   1.000
_cell.length_c   1.000
_cell.angle_alpha   90.00
_cell.angle_beta   90.00
_cell.angle_gamma   90.00
#
_symmetry.space_group_name_H-M   'P 1'
#
loop_
_entity.id
_entity.type
_entity.pdbx_description
1 polymer ?
#
loop_
_entity_poly.entity_id
_entity_poly.type
_entity_poly.pdbx_seq_one_letter_code
_entity_poly.pdbx_strand_id
1 'polypeptide(L)'
;MNRIVVVGHPNSKFEEVEDILRQRGMAYPKSSRRENLTPSDITTTICNAYQVHPLEDIENESELHPLQISPVWNSLVLDLMLNNIDQLFWGWSDPNLIFLLNYWLDLDDKLMFVLVYDKPQSVLIDRKNETYVDERNIERKINNWNAYNSALLRFFLRNKKRCILVSSEQIKRNAEDCIQQIQDLLELPSLSSTLIEKNTDIINSSQTNELSCQLPVIHQDIINISGIDSRVVRTAFSNEITENYLLKHLLEYYPASQQLYAELQSVANLPSQSFIQEIHPTKAFENFMQQQDVSYKLITALHKAYKNINNDTQLILSEKNKEQSLVLSQLYEAQEDLESFYLNKKNLEKELKIKECHLEDKERLVKEKEKERNCLEIKLGELEKEFKATLKTLQERESQIKLSQRSIHELQSKLSSLNATEQKAKELRSGISRLEEENKSLISQLHRAQDELEKYYYDNQKLKQQLPVPLYGAAQRIKNELGYKLGAVMIKHSHSLFGWLGMPWALCSEAKKYRNQKKDIVHNNEPPIYAYNDAFEAERVKKHLSYRLGQTLLKNIKSPLGWIKLPFALAQNVREFRLERGE
;
A
#
# COMPACT_ATOMS: atom_id res chain seq x y z
N MET A 1 -34.17 43.21 38.99
CA MET A 1 -33.75 42.16 38.06
C MET A 1 -35.00 41.75 37.35
N ASN A 2 -35.08 42.16 36.10
CA ASN A 2 -36.29 42.03 35.32
C ASN A 2 -36.12 40.78 34.47
N ARG A 3 -37.06 39.84 34.63
CA ARG A 3 -36.99 38.53 34.01
C ARG A 3 -38.25 38.33 33.19
N ILE A 4 -38.09 37.96 31.93
CA ILE A 4 -39.22 37.70 31.03
C ILE A 4 -39.23 36.24 30.64
N VAL A 5 -40.42 35.68 30.65
CA VAL A 5 -40.70 34.38 30.07
C VAL A 5 -41.69 34.56 28.94
N VAL A 6 -41.31 34.17 27.73
CA VAL A 6 -42.18 34.23 26.56
C VAL A 6 -42.80 32.84 26.35
N VAL A 7 -44.12 32.75 26.31
CA VAL A 7 -44.84 31.49 26.12
C VAL A 7 -45.87 31.67 25.03
N GLY A 8 -45.84 30.79 24.04
CA GLY A 8 -46.83 30.76 22.97
C GLY A 8 -46.92 29.38 22.37
N HIS A 9 -48.01 29.13 21.65
CA HIS A 9 -48.21 27.88 20.92
C HIS A 9 -47.03 27.66 19.94
N PRO A 10 -46.56 26.43 19.67
CA PRO A 10 -45.46 26.17 18.73
C PRO A 10 -45.58 26.89 17.38
N ASN A 11 -46.81 27.03 16.86
CA ASN A 11 -47.09 27.73 15.60
C ASN A 11 -47.37 29.23 15.73
N SER A 12 -47.31 29.80 16.94
CA SER A 12 -47.56 31.23 17.19
C SER A 12 -46.38 32.14 16.86
N LYS A 13 -45.23 31.58 16.49
CA LYS A 13 -43.99 32.32 16.16
C LYS A 13 -43.51 33.16 17.35
N PHE A 14 -43.60 32.59 18.55
CA PHE A 14 -43.19 33.24 19.79
C PHE A 14 -41.68 33.53 19.82
N GLU A 15 -40.88 32.79 19.04
CA GLU A 15 -39.44 33.01 18.90
C GLU A 15 -39.12 34.38 18.30
N GLU A 16 -39.96 34.88 17.40
CA GLU A 16 -39.77 36.22 16.82
C GLU A 16 -39.91 37.31 17.88
N VAL A 17 -40.77 37.08 18.88
CA VAL A 17 -40.95 37.99 20.03
C VAL A 17 -39.70 38.01 20.89
N GLU A 18 -39.14 36.83 21.15
CA GLU A 18 -37.87 36.68 21.86
C GLU A 18 -36.75 37.42 21.12
N ASP A 19 -36.65 37.27 19.80
CA ASP A 19 -35.63 37.94 18.99
C ASP A 19 -35.75 39.46 18.99
N ILE A 20 -36.98 39.99 18.94
CA ILE A 20 -37.23 41.43 19.05
C ILE A 20 -36.80 41.95 20.43
N LEU A 21 -37.12 41.23 21.50
CA LEU A 21 -36.68 41.60 22.85
C LEU A 21 -35.15 41.55 22.99
N ARG A 22 -34.49 40.58 22.34
CA ARG A 22 -33.02 40.48 22.29
C ARG A 22 -32.36 41.65 21.60
N GLN A 23 -32.88 42.06 20.44
CA GLN A 23 -32.39 43.24 19.72
C GLN A 23 -32.48 44.52 20.56
N ARG A 24 -33.31 44.52 21.60
CA ARG A 24 -33.52 45.64 22.54
C ARG A 24 -32.84 45.45 23.89
N GLY A 25 -31.90 44.52 24.00
CA GLY A 25 -31.04 44.37 25.18
C GLY A 25 -31.44 43.30 26.17
N MET A 26 -32.41 42.42 25.84
CA MET A 26 -32.65 41.20 26.62
C MET A 26 -31.46 40.23 26.44
N ALA A 27 -30.80 39.87 27.55
CA ALA A 27 -29.70 38.90 27.50
C ALA A 27 -30.22 37.45 27.43
N TYR A 28 -29.41 36.57 26.82
CA TYR A 28 -29.63 35.13 26.86
C TYR A 28 -29.47 34.58 28.29
N PRO A 29 -30.27 33.58 28.69
CA PRO A 29 -30.08 32.90 29.95
C PRO A 29 -28.76 32.11 29.90
N LYS A 30 -27.90 32.31 30.89
CA LYS A 30 -26.79 31.39 31.18
C LYS A 30 -27.38 30.09 31.73
N SER A 31 -26.76 28.97 31.40
CA SER A 31 -27.12 27.66 31.94
C SER A 31 -26.93 27.59 33.47
N SER A 32 -27.51 26.59 34.13
CA SER A 32 -27.29 26.31 35.56
C SER A 32 -25.81 26.04 35.86
N ARG A 33 -25.34 26.34 37.08
CA ARG A 33 -23.90 26.21 37.42
C ARG A 33 -23.47 24.75 37.59
N ARG A 34 -24.35 23.92 38.16
CA ARG A 34 -24.02 22.53 38.52
C ARG A 34 -24.18 21.58 37.35
N GLU A 35 -25.33 21.63 36.71
CA GLU A 35 -25.74 20.66 35.68
C GLU A 35 -25.60 21.22 34.25
N ASN A 36 -25.24 22.51 34.10
CA ASN A 36 -25.13 23.19 32.81
C ASN A 36 -26.39 23.09 31.94
N LEU A 37 -27.57 23.10 32.58
CA LEU A 37 -28.87 23.00 31.92
C LEU A 37 -29.39 24.39 31.55
N THR A 38 -29.93 24.52 30.34
CA THR A 38 -30.67 25.72 29.93
C THR A 38 -32.07 25.74 30.55
N PRO A 39 -32.78 26.88 30.53
CA PRO A 39 -34.16 26.93 31.01
C PRO A 39 -35.08 25.94 30.29
N SER A 40 -34.93 25.78 28.96
CA SER A 40 -35.70 24.83 28.16
C SER A 40 -35.37 23.36 28.50
N ASP A 41 -34.11 23.06 28.82
CA ASP A 41 -33.71 21.73 29.30
C ASP A 41 -34.35 21.42 30.65
N ILE A 42 -34.42 22.40 31.55
CA ILE A 42 -35.09 22.26 32.85
C ILE A 42 -36.58 21.98 32.65
N THR A 43 -37.25 22.76 31.79
CA THR A 43 -38.65 22.53 31.44
C THR A 43 -38.87 21.11 30.92
N THR A 44 -38.05 20.68 29.97
CA THR A 44 -38.14 19.35 29.36
C THR A 44 -37.87 18.24 30.39
N THR A 45 -36.88 18.43 31.27
CA THR A 45 -36.57 17.49 32.35
C THR A 45 -37.75 17.33 33.31
N ILE A 46 -38.39 18.43 33.70
CA ILE A 46 -39.57 18.40 34.58
C ILE A 46 -40.75 17.75 33.86
N CYS A 47 -41.07 18.15 32.63
CA CYS A 47 -42.15 17.56 31.84
C CYS A 47 -41.97 16.04 31.68
N ASN A 48 -40.74 15.59 31.41
CA ASN A 48 -40.42 14.16 31.31
C ASN A 48 -40.60 13.44 32.64
N ALA A 49 -40.18 14.04 33.76
CA ALA A 49 -40.32 13.43 35.08
C ALA A 49 -41.79 13.26 35.52
N TYR A 50 -42.66 14.18 35.09
CA TYR A 50 -44.11 14.13 35.33
C TYR A 50 -44.89 13.39 34.23
N GLN A 51 -44.20 12.79 33.26
CA GLN A 51 -44.79 12.01 32.15
C GLN A 51 -45.85 12.78 31.35
N VAL A 52 -45.59 14.06 31.09
CA VAL A 52 -46.47 14.91 30.28
C VAL A 52 -46.46 14.46 28.83
N HIS A 53 -47.64 14.39 28.20
CA HIS A 53 -47.74 14.09 26.77
C HIS A 53 -47.09 15.18 25.92
N PRO A 54 -46.47 14.84 24.77
CA PRO A 54 -45.95 15.84 23.84
C PRO A 54 -47.05 16.84 23.45
N LEU A 55 -46.68 18.12 23.33
CA LEU A 55 -47.64 19.18 23.00
C LEU A 55 -48.43 18.91 21.72
N GLU A 56 -47.84 18.23 20.73
CA GLU A 56 -48.45 17.92 19.44
C GLU A 56 -49.61 16.92 19.53
N ASP A 57 -49.65 16.11 20.59
CA ASP A 57 -50.63 15.03 20.77
C ASP A 57 -51.85 15.46 21.60
N ILE A 58 -51.82 16.67 22.17
CA ILE A 58 -52.84 17.13 23.10
C ILE A 58 -54.01 17.74 22.36
N GLU A 59 -55.22 17.19 22.55
CA GLU A 59 -56.43 17.68 21.86
C GLU A 59 -57.39 18.39 22.81
N ASN A 60 -57.32 18.09 24.12
CA ASN A 60 -58.30 18.58 25.09
C ASN A 60 -57.70 19.59 26.06
N GLU A 61 -58.47 20.61 26.43
CA GLU A 61 -58.05 21.60 27.43
C GLU A 61 -57.77 20.97 28.82
N SER A 62 -58.44 19.86 29.16
CA SER A 62 -58.23 19.15 30.43
C SER A 62 -56.85 18.52 30.55
N GLU A 63 -56.20 18.21 29.43
CA GLU A 63 -54.85 17.64 29.40
C GLU A 63 -53.79 18.72 29.66
N LEU A 64 -54.07 19.98 29.32
CA LEU A 64 -53.22 21.14 29.62
C LEU A 64 -53.55 21.76 30.99
N HIS A 65 -53.33 21.00 32.05
CA HIS A 65 -53.41 21.49 33.42
C HIS A 65 -52.02 21.87 33.97
N PRO A 66 -51.91 22.96 34.76
CA PRO A 66 -50.66 23.31 35.41
C PRO A 66 -50.19 22.19 36.36
N LEU A 67 -48.92 21.82 36.26
CA LEU A 67 -48.33 20.77 37.10
C LEU A 67 -48.18 21.23 38.55
N GLN A 68 -48.45 20.31 39.48
CA GLN A 68 -48.15 20.50 40.90
C GLN A 68 -46.73 20.02 41.19
N ILE A 69 -45.78 20.93 41.06
CA ILE A 69 -44.36 20.61 41.10
C ILE A 69 -43.87 20.51 42.55
N SER A 70 -43.16 19.42 42.85
CA SER A 70 -42.59 19.19 44.17
C SER A 70 -41.40 20.13 44.42
N PRO A 71 -41.19 20.63 45.66
CA PRO A 71 -40.08 21.50 46.01
C PRO A 71 -38.67 20.94 45.70
N VAL A 72 -38.53 19.63 45.44
CA VAL A 72 -37.27 18.98 45.04
C VAL A 72 -36.64 19.66 43.80
N TRP A 73 -37.49 20.11 42.87
CA TRP A 73 -37.06 20.76 41.62
C TRP A 73 -36.57 22.20 41.82
N ASN A 74 -36.88 22.83 42.96
CA ASN A 74 -36.47 24.21 43.26
C ASN A 74 -34.95 24.36 43.26
N SER A 75 -34.21 23.30 43.64
CA SER A 75 -32.75 23.34 43.64
C SER A 75 -32.16 23.62 42.25
N LEU A 76 -32.72 23.04 41.18
CA LEU A 76 -32.28 23.25 39.80
C LEU A 76 -32.59 24.67 39.32
N VAL A 77 -33.81 25.14 39.60
CA VAL A 77 -34.25 26.49 39.19
C VAL A 77 -33.49 27.58 39.95
N LEU A 78 -33.27 27.41 41.25
CA LEU A 78 -32.49 28.35 42.05
C LEU A 78 -31.03 28.39 41.56
N ASP A 79 -30.44 27.27 41.17
CA ASP A 79 -29.08 27.25 40.60
C ASP A 79 -29.00 28.02 39.26
N LEU A 80 -30.02 27.87 38.40
CA LEU A 80 -30.17 28.69 37.19
C LEU A 80 -30.28 30.19 37.53
N MET A 81 -31.15 30.55 38.48
CA MET A 81 -31.36 31.94 38.90
C MET A 81 -30.09 32.55 39.48
N LEU A 82 -29.33 31.79 40.27
CA LEU A 82 -28.05 32.22 40.85
C LEU A 82 -26.99 32.48 39.79
N ASN A 83 -26.96 31.72 38.69
CA ASN A 83 -26.00 31.99 37.61
C ASN A 83 -26.34 33.25 36.80
N ASN A 84 -27.62 33.58 36.74
CA ASN A 84 -28.14 34.74 36.00
C ASN A 84 -28.37 35.96 36.89
N ILE A 85 -27.95 35.91 38.15
CA ILE A 85 -28.18 37.01 39.10
C ILE A 85 -27.50 38.30 38.64
N ASP A 86 -26.34 38.24 38.00
CA ASP A 86 -25.64 39.46 37.56
C ASP A 86 -26.27 40.13 36.32
N GLN A 87 -27.23 39.46 35.67
CA GLN A 87 -27.92 40.01 34.49
C GLN A 87 -29.07 40.94 34.91
N LEU A 88 -29.02 42.19 34.45
CA LEU A 88 -30.05 43.20 34.75
C LEU A 88 -31.41 42.86 34.12
N PHE A 89 -31.37 42.35 32.88
CA PHE A 89 -32.52 41.99 32.07
C PHE A 89 -32.22 40.76 31.21
N TRP A 90 -32.93 39.67 31.45
CA TRP A 90 -32.77 38.42 30.70
C TRP A 90 -34.09 37.65 30.62
N GLY A 91 -34.19 36.74 29.67
CA GLY A 91 -35.39 35.96 29.47
C GLY A 91 -35.21 34.84 28.48
N TRP A 92 -36.21 33.99 28.39
CA TRP A 92 -36.25 32.87 27.46
C TRP A 92 -37.67 32.58 27.02
N SER A 93 -37.78 31.79 25.96
CA SER A 93 -39.03 31.31 25.42
C SER A 93 -39.05 29.80 25.33
N ASP A 94 -40.20 29.20 25.63
CA ASP A 94 -40.42 27.76 25.51
C ASP A 94 -41.94 27.46 25.52
N PRO A 95 -42.48 26.77 24.51
CA PRO A 95 -43.90 26.47 24.44
C PRO A 95 -44.37 25.52 25.56
N ASN A 96 -43.48 24.65 26.07
CA ASN A 96 -43.78 23.69 27.14
C ASN A 96 -43.93 24.36 28.52
N LEU A 97 -43.55 25.64 28.64
CA LEU A 97 -43.77 26.38 29.88
C LEU A 97 -45.24 26.52 30.25
N ILE A 98 -46.17 26.29 29.32
CA ILE A 98 -47.61 26.26 29.59
C ILE A 98 -47.97 25.37 30.81
N PHE A 99 -47.26 24.26 30.99
CA PHE A 99 -47.42 23.33 32.12
C PHE A 99 -46.84 23.86 33.44
N LEU A 100 -45.86 24.76 33.36
CA LEU A 100 -45.04 25.22 34.47
C LEU A 100 -45.34 26.68 34.86
N LEU A 101 -46.30 27.35 34.21
CA LEU A 101 -46.61 28.77 34.42
C LEU A 101 -46.88 29.11 35.89
N ASN A 102 -47.71 28.32 36.58
CA ASN A 102 -48.01 28.55 38.00
C ASN A 102 -46.78 28.37 38.90
N TYR A 103 -45.95 27.38 38.60
CA TYR A 103 -44.73 27.13 39.36
C TYR A 103 -43.75 28.31 39.25
N TRP A 104 -43.54 28.81 38.04
CA TRP A 104 -42.69 29.98 37.81
C TRP A 104 -43.28 31.27 38.41
N LEU A 105 -44.61 31.38 38.42
CA LEU A 105 -45.32 32.49 39.06
C LEU A 105 -45.07 32.52 40.58
N ASP A 106 -45.15 31.36 41.24
CA ASP A 106 -44.98 31.20 42.69
C ASP A 106 -43.51 31.29 43.14
N LEU A 107 -42.56 30.93 42.27
CA LEU A 107 -41.13 30.93 42.60
C LEU A 107 -40.50 32.32 42.66
N ASP A 108 -40.96 33.27 41.84
CA ASP A 108 -40.32 34.57 41.69
C ASP A 108 -41.33 35.67 41.43
N ASP A 109 -41.52 36.56 42.40
CA ASP A 109 -42.47 37.69 42.32
C ASP A 109 -42.15 38.71 41.23
N LYS A 110 -40.88 38.77 40.76
CA LYS A 110 -40.43 39.73 39.73
C LYS A 110 -40.44 39.18 38.31
N LEU A 111 -40.83 37.91 38.14
CA LEU A 111 -40.93 37.27 36.82
C LEU A 111 -42.17 37.76 36.08
N MET A 112 -42.02 38.10 34.81
CA MET A 112 -43.09 38.59 33.96
C MET A 112 -43.31 37.65 32.78
N PHE A 113 -44.56 37.49 32.38
CA PHE A 113 -44.95 36.54 31.32
C PHE A 113 -45.43 37.30 30.09
N VAL A 114 -44.79 37.06 28.95
CA VAL A 114 -45.24 37.53 27.65
C VAL A 114 -45.91 36.35 26.96
N LEU A 115 -47.23 36.39 26.88
CA LEU A 115 -48.05 35.34 26.33
C LEU A 115 -48.36 35.69 24.86
N VAL A 116 -47.89 34.85 23.95
CA VAL A 116 -47.99 35.07 22.51
C VAL A 116 -49.07 34.17 21.94
N TYR A 117 -50.00 34.77 21.20
CA TYR A 117 -51.02 34.04 20.46
C TYR A 117 -51.04 34.46 19.00
N ASP A 118 -51.51 33.57 18.13
CA ASP A 118 -51.69 33.81 16.70
C ASP A 118 -53.06 33.27 16.26
N LYS A 119 -53.45 33.56 15.02
CA LYS A 119 -54.68 33.07 14.39
C LYS A 119 -54.72 31.54 14.37
N PRO A 120 -55.90 30.91 14.47
CA PRO A 120 -56.04 29.45 14.35
C PRO A 120 -55.53 28.91 13.01
N GLN A 121 -55.56 29.75 11.96
CA GLN A 121 -55.04 29.46 10.62
C GLN A 121 -53.55 29.08 10.64
N SER A 122 -52.77 29.63 11.57
CA SER A 122 -51.31 29.44 11.66
C SER A 122 -50.91 27.98 11.83
N VAL A 123 -51.72 27.17 12.51
CA VAL A 123 -51.41 25.74 12.78
C VAL A 123 -51.56 24.88 11.54
N LEU A 124 -52.41 25.30 10.60
CA LEU A 124 -52.63 24.60 9.33
C LEU A 124 -51.62 24.98 8.25
N ILE A 125 -50.88 26.08 8.45
CA ILE A 125 -49.85 26.58 7.51
C ILE A 125 -48.48 25.95 7.82
N ASP A 126 -48.34 25.14 8.88
CA ASP A 126 -47.06 24.52 9.21
C ASP A 126 -46.63 23.48 8.17
N ARG A 127 -45.66 23.88 7.35
CA ARG A 127 -45.12 23.12 6.22
C ARG A 127 -43.90 22.28 6.58
N LYS A 128 -43.45 22.28 7.85
CA LYS A 128 -42.17 21.67 8.21
C LYS A 128 -42.13 20.15 8.06
N ASN A 129 -43.24 19.42 8.19
CA ASN A 129 -43.16 17.96 8.34
C ASN A 129 -44.27 17.08 7.73
N GLU A 130 -45.27 17.60 7.02
CA GLU A 130 -46.42 16.75 6.63
C GLU A 130 -46.60 16.55 5.13
N THR A 131 -46.53 15.28 4.72
CA THR A 131 -46.74 14.78 3.36
C THR A 131 -48.21 14.53 3.02
N TYR A 132 -49.12 14.55 4.00
CA TYR A 132 -50.54 14.29 3.80
C TYR A 132 -51.41 15.06 4.80
N VAL A 133 -52.45 15.72 4.27
CA VAL A 133 -53.46 16.42 5.06
C VAL A 133 -54.73 15.57 5.04
N ASP A 134 -55.16 15.07 6.19
CA ASP A 134 -56.45 14.42 6.38
C ASP A 134 -57.34 15.20 7.35
N GLU A 135 -58.65 14.94 7.30
CA GLU A 135 -59.64 15.63 8.13
C GLU A 135 -59.35 15.46 9.63
N ARG A 136 -58.89 14.28 10.03
CA ARG A 136 -58.54 13.97 11.42
C ARG A 136 -57.32 14.77 11.91
N ASN A 137 -56.28 14.93 11.09
CA ASN A 137 -55.12 15.74 11.48
C ASN A 137 -55.48 17.24 11.54
N ILE A 138 -56.34 17.72 10.64
CA ILE A 138 -56.88 19.09 10.72
C ILE A 138 -57.61 19.30 12.04
N GLU A 139 -58.54 18.40 12.39
CA GLU A 139 -59.29 18.46 13.64
C GLU A 139 -58.37 18.43 14.86
N ARG A 140 -57.42 17.48 14.91
CA ARG A 140 -56.41 17.39 15.97
C ARG A 140 -55.63 18.70 16.15
N LYS A 141 -55.14 19.28 15.05
CA LYS A 141 -54.38 20.54 15.08
C LYS A 141 -55.20 21.71 15.59
N ILE A 142 -56.47 21.82 15.18
CA ILE A 142 -57.37 22.88 15.65
C ILE A 142 -57.73 22.68 17.12
N ASN A 143 -57.99 21.44 17.54
CA ASN A 143 -58.27 21.08 18.93
C ASN A 143 -57.07 21.39 19.83
N ASN A 144 -55.86 21.05 19.39
CA ASN A 144 -54.62 21.42 20.05
C ASN A 144 -54.46 22.94 20.23
N TRP A 145 -54.67 23.70 19.14
CA TRP A 145 -54.65 25.17 19.18
C TRP A 145 -55.67 25.71 20.19
N ASN A 146 -56.89 25.15 20.20
CA ASN A 146 -57.95 25.54 21.14
C ASN A 146 -57.53 25.24 22.59
N ALA A 147 -57.07 24.03 22.86
CA ALA A 147 -56.65 23.61 24.20
C ALA A 147 -55.53 24.52 24.73
N TYR A 148 -54.50 24.76 23.92
CA TYR A 148 -53.35 25.57 24.31
C TYR A 148 -53.72 27.01 24.59
N ASN A 149 -54.42 27.65 23.66
CA ASN A 149 -54.76 29.06 23.80
C ASN A 149 -55.84 29.29 24.87
N SER A 150 -56.70 28.30 25.15
CA SER A 150 -57.63 28.37 26.29
C SER A 150 -56.90 28.30 27.62
N ALA A 151 -55.90 27.42 27.77
CA ALA A 151 -55.04 27.36 28.96
C ALA A 151 -54.25 28.67 29.15
N LEU A 152 -53.70 29.21 28.06
CA LEU A 152 -52.96 30.48 28.05
C LEU A 152 -53.84 31.66 28.44
N LEU A 153 -55.05 31.76 27.87
CA LEU A 153 -56.05 32.79 28.22
C LEU A 153 -56.47 32.67 29.70
N ARG A 154 -56.74 31.45 30.18
CA ARG A 154 -57.10 31.19 31.58
C ARG A 154 -56.01 31.67 32.54
N PHE A 155 -54.74 31.41 32.22
CA PHE A 155 -53.62 31.89 33.03
C PHE A 155 -53.53 33.42 33.00
N PHE A 156 -53.66 34.03 31.82
CA PHE A 156 -53.64 35.48 31.66
C PHE A 156 -54.73 36.17 32.50
N LEU A 157 -55.97 35.70 32.41
CA LEU A 157 -57.11 36.30 33.11
C LEU A 157 -56.95 36.27 34.63
N ARG A 158 -56.28 35.24 35.18
CA ARG A 158 -55.98 35.12 36.63
C ARG A 158 -54.83 36.02 37.06
N ASN A 159 -53.86 36.28 36.18
CA ASN A 159 -52.57 36.88 36.51
C ASN A 159 -52.25 38.17 35.72
N LYS A 160 -53.27 38.98 35.41
CA LYS A 160 -53.17 40.18 34.55
C LYS A 160 -52.07 41.19 34.92
N LYS A 161 -51.70 41.29 36.21
CA LYS A 161 -50.68 42.24 36.68
C LYS A 161 -49.26 41.86 36.23
N ARG A 162 -49.01 40.57 36.02
CA ARG A 162 -47.68 40.01 35.73
C ARG A 162 -47.59 39.40 34.32
N CYS A 163 -48.64 39.55 33.53
CA CYS A 163 -48.73 38.98 32.19
C CYS A 163 -49.08 40.05 31.17
N ILE A 164 -48.54 39.91 29.96
CA ILE A 164 -48.92 40.69 28.79
C ILE A 164 -49.35 39.68 27.72
N LEU A 165 -50.53 39.88 27.15
CA LEU A 165 -51.05 39.06 26.07
C LEU A 165 -50.89 39.81 24.74
N VAL A 166 -50.16 39.22 23.80
CA VAL A 166 -49.74 39.87 22.55
C VAL A 166 -50.02 38.98 21.34
N SER A 167 -50.54 39.59 20.28
CA SER A 167 -50.68 38.92 18.98
C SER A 167 -49.36 38.95 18.20
N SER A 168 -48.92 37.79 17.70
CA SER A 168 -47.70 37.67 16.89
C SER A 168 -47.74 38.55 15.62
N GLU A 169 -48.90 38.72 14.99
CA GLU A 169 -49.08 39.58 13.81
C GLU A 169 -48.86 41.06 14.13
N GLN A 170 -49.29 41.51 15.31
CA GLN A 170 -49.14 42.91 15.70
C GLN A 170 -47.68 43.26 15.96
N ILE A 171 -46.92 42.33 16.56
CA ILE A 171 -45.49 42.48 16.81
C ILE A 171 -44.72 42.69 15.50
N LYS A 172 -45.08 41.97 14.44
CA LYS A 172 -44.47 42.14 13.10
C LYS A 172 -44.67 43.53 12.52
N ARG A 173 -45.85 44.11 12.73
CA ARG A 173 -46.22 45.40 12.13
C ARG A 173 -45.74 46.58 12.95
N ASN A 174 -45.74 46.44 14.26
CA ASN A 174 -45.44 47.54 15.18
C ASN A 174 -44.77 47.01 16.45
N ALA A 175 -43.50 46.64 16.30
CA ALA A 175 -42.67 46.16 17.40
C ALA A 175 -42.44 47.25 18.48
N GLU A 176 -42.39 48.52 18.09
CA GLU A 176 -42.11 49.64 19.01
C GLU A 176 -43.21 49.82 20.06
N ASP A 177 -44.49 49.78 19.66
CA ASP A 177 -45.60 49.87 20.62
C ASP A 177 -45.62 48.67 21.58
N CYS A 178 -45.24 47.49 21.09
CA CYS A 178 -45.11 46.29 21.93
C CYS A 178 -44.02 46.47 22.98
N ILE A 179 -42.84 46.91 22.54
CA ILE A 179 -41.71 47.19 23.42
C ILE A 179 -42.07 48.29 24.43
N GLN A 180 -42.76 49.35 24.01
CA GLN A 180 -43.15 50.44 24.90
C GLN A 180 -44.09 49.94 26.00
N GLN A 181 -45.11 49.14 25.66
CA GLN A 181 -45.99 48.55 26.69
C GLN A 181 -45.26 47.59 27.62
N ILE A 182 -44.31 46.80 27.09
CA ILE A 182 -43.47 45.91 27.90
C ILE A 182 -42.56 46.73 28.84
N GLN A 183 -41.98 47.84 28.36
CA GLN A 183 -41.13 48.74 29.14
C GLN A 183 -41.91 49.45 30.26
N ASP A 184 -43.09 50.00 29.95
CA ASP A 184 -43.96 50.68 30.89
C ASP A 184 -44.37 49.76 32.05
N LEU A 185 -44.56 48.47 31.75
CA LEU A 185 -45.00 47.47 32.70
C LEU A 185 -43.84 46.84 33.51
N LEU A 186 -42.60 46.93 33.02
CA LEU A 186 -41.38 46.43 33.67
C LEU A 186 -40.59 47.50 34.44
N GLU A 187 -41.03 48.76 34.42
CA GLU A 187 -40.33 49.92 35.01
C GLU A 187 -38.84 49.98 34.55
N LEU A 188 -38.55 49.57 33.31
CA LEU A 188 -37.19 49.57 32.78
C LEU A 188 -36.77 51.00 32.38
N PRO A 189 -35.51 51.42 32.62
CA PRO A 189 -34.98 52.60 31.97
C PRO A 189 -35.04 52.38 30.45
N SER A 190 -35.50 53.41 29.71
CA SER A 190 -35.67 53.39 28.25
C SER A 190 -34.61 52.53 27.58
N LEU A 191 -35.02 51.40 26.98
CA LEU A 191 -34.12 50.56 26.18
C LEU A 191 -33.83 51.36 24.90
N SER A 192 -32.87 52.27 25.00
CA SER A 192 -32.49 53.16 23.92
C SER A 192 -32.05 52.35 22.71
N SER A 193 -32.50 52.77 21.53
CA SER A 193 -32.21 52.24 20.18
C SER A 193 -30.73 52.27 19.76
N THR A 194 -29.80 52.48 20.69
CA THR A 194 -28.41 52.86 20.45
C THR A 194 -27.43 51.68 20.39
N LEU A 195 -27.80 50.56 19.77
CA LEU A 195 -26.86 49.47 19.42
C LEU A 195 -26.73 49.23 17.91
N ILE A 196 -27.19 50.15 17.06
CA ILE A 196 -26.98 50.03 15.60
C ILE A 196 -25.63 50.63 15.14
N GLU A 197 -25.00 51.52 15.91
CA GLU A 197 -23.73 52.15 15.48
C GLU A 197 -22.49 51.48 16.10
N LYS A 198 -22.13 50.29 15.58
CA LYS A 198 -20.73 49.82 15.54
C LYS A 198 -20.42 48.64 14.62
N ASN A 199 -21.30 48.30 13.68
CA ASN A 199 -21.04 47.27 12.66
C ASN A 199 -21.43 47.73 11.25
N THR A 200 -21.14 48.99 10.88
CA THR A 200 -21.41 49.50 9.53
C THR A 200 -20.30 49.28 8.50
N ASP A 201 -19.16 48.66 8.86
CA ASP A 201 -18.03 48.51 7.92
C ASP A 201 -17.73 47.06 7.48
N ILE A 202 -18.63 46.08 7.69
CA ILE A 202 -18.49 44.72 7.09
C ILE A 202 -19.78 44.25 6.37
N ILE A 203 -20.83 45.06 6.27
CA ILE A 203 -22.06 44.67 5.54
C ILE A 203 -21.97 45.14 4.08
N ASN A 204 -21.03 44.56 3.34
CA ASN A 204 -21.08 44.44 1.88
C ASN A 204 -20.97 42.96 1.46
N SER A 205 -21.53 42.08 2.27
CA SER A 205 -22.02 40.77 1.84
C SER A 205 -23.53 40.78 2.03
N SER A 206 -24.24 40.90 0.92
CA SER A 206 -25.69 40.71 0.83
C SER A 206 -26.05 39.28 1.20
N GLN A 207 -26.04 38.97 2.50
CA GLN A 207 -26.78 37.88 3.08
C GLN A 207 -27.98 38.52 3.79
N THR A 208 -28.98 38.85 2.97
CA THR A 208 -30.34 39.05 3.46
C THR A 208 -30.78 37.72 4.07
N ASN A 209 -30.68 37.62 5.40
CA ASN A 209 -31.27 36.52 6.15
C ASN A 209 -32.76 36.44 5.82
N GLU A 210 -33.09 35.32 5.21
CA GLU A 210 -34.40 34.89 4.75
C GLU A 210 -35.34 34.68 5.94
N LEU A 211 -36.13 35.70 6.30
CA LEU A 211 -37.21 35.57 7.29
C LEU A 211 -38.48 36.24 6.75
N SER A 212 -39.06 35.65 5.71
CA SER A 212 -40.44 35.90 5.29
C SER A 212 -40.96 34.70 4.50
N CYS A 213 -41.92 33.98 5.11
CA CYS A 213 -42.76 32.92 4.54
C CYS A 213 -42.02 31.81 3.76
N GLN A 214 -41.73 30.70 4.44
CA GLN A 214 -41.34 29.44 3.82
C GLN A 214 -42.52 28.89 2.98
N LEU A 215 -42.56 29.34 1.73
CA LEU A 215 -43.02 28.51 0.62
C LEU A 215 -42.22 27.22 0.55
N PRO A 216 -42.75 26.13 -0.06
CA PRO A 216 -41.92 24.95 -0.29
C PRO A 216 -40.62 25.49 -0.87
N VAL A 217 -39.50 25.18 -0.21
CA VAL A 217 -38.18 25.68 -0.57
C VAL A 217 -37.91 25.14 -1.96
N ILE A 218 -38.40 25.85 -2.98
CA ILE A 218 -37.95 25.70 -4.34
C ILE A 218 -36.56 26.28 -4.21
N HIS A 219 -35.59 25.39 -3.93
CA HIS A 219 -34.19 25.74 -3.86
C HIS A 219 -33.91 26.66 -5.05
N GLN A 220 -33.24 27.78 -4.81
CA GLN A 220 -32.89 28.72 -5.89
C GLN A 220 -32.23 27.97 -7.06
N ASP A 221 -31.54 26.86 -6.77
CA ASP A 221 -31.01 25.89 -7.71
C ASP A 221 -32.06 25.27 -8.65
N ILE A 222 -33.23 24.85 -8.15
CA ILE A 222 -34.33 24.30 -8.96
C ILE A 222 -34.85 25.36 -9.94
N ILE A 223 -35.01 26.60 -9.47
CA ILE A 223 -35.41 27.72 -10.33
C ILE A 223 -34.34 27.97 -11.39
N ASN A 224 -33.07 28.02 -11.00
CA ASN A 224 -31.95 28.23 -11.89
C ASN A 224 -31.86 27.13 -12.97
N ILE A 225 -32.05 25.86 -12.60
CA ILE A 225 -32.05 24.71 -13.53
C ILE A 225 -33.22 24.81 -14.52
N SER A 226 -34.39 25.29 -14.07
CA SER A 226 -35.56 25.45 -14.93
C SER A 226 -35.43 26.60 -15.95
N GLY A 227 -34.56 27.58 -15.70
CA GLY A 227 -34.42 28.78 -16.54
C GLY A 227 -35.64 29.72 -16.51
N ILE A 228 -36.58 29.52 -15.58
CA ILE A 228 -37.72 30.41 -15.34
C ILE A 228 -37.26 31.57 -14.47
N ASP A 229 -37.77 32.77 -14.75
CA ASP A 229 -37.47 33.94 -13.91
C ASP A 229 -37.91 33.70 -12.46
N SER A 230 -36.93 33.76 -11.55
CA SER A 230 -37.13 33.62 -10.11
C SER A 230 -38.16 34.59 -9.53
N ARG A 231 -38.35 35.75 -10.17
CA ARG A 231 -39.37 36.73 -9.77
C ARG A 231 -40.76 36.19 -10.03
N VAL A 232 -41.01 35.57 -11.18
CA VAL A 232 -42.32 35.00 -11.55
C VAL A 232 -42.70 33.88 -10.59
N VAL A 233 -41.76 32.98 -10.31
CA VAL A 233 -41.95 31.89 -9.34
C VAL A 233 -42.25 32.47 -7.96
N ARG A 234 -41.41 33.40 -7.47
CA ARG A 234 -41.63 34.05 -6.17
C ARG A 234 -42.98 34.74 -6.11
N THR A 235 -43.40 35.50 -7.12
CA THR A 235 -44.67 36.23 -7.10
C THR A 235 -45.90 35.32 -7.10
N ALA A 236 -45.86 34.20 -7.83
CA ALA A 236 -46.99 33.27 -7.90
C ALA A 236 -47.22 32.57 -6.56
N PHE A 237 -46.13 32.26 -5.87
CA PHE A 237 -46.11 31.51 -4.64
C PHE A 237 -46.13 32.41 -3.39
N SER A 238 -45.56 33.62 -3.41
CA SER A 238 -45.52 34.56 -2.27
C SER A 238 -46.91 35.00 -1.79
N ASN A 239 -47.89 34.94 -2.69
CA ASN A 239 -49.24 35.35 -2.40
C ASN A 239 -49.99 34.18 -1.77
N GLU A 240 -50.09 34.15 -0.44
CA GLU A 240 -50.91 33.21 0.33
C GLU A 240 -52.43 33.43 0.13
N ILE A 241 -52.86 33.97 -1.03
CA ILE A 241 -54.25 34.40 -1.27
C ILE A 241 -55.16 33.17 -1.36
N THR A 242 -54.73 32.16 -2.13
CA THR A 242 -55.48 30.91 -2.29
C THR A 242 -55.55 30.15 -0.98
N GLU A 243 -54.42 29.99 -0.30
CA GLU A 243 -54.34 29.30 0.99
C GLU A 243 -55.20 30.00 2.04
N ASN A 244 -55.09 31.33 2.17
CA ASN A 244 -55.90 32.08 3.14
C ASN A 244 -57.40 32.01 2.84
N TYR A 245 -57.81 31.98 1.56
CA TYR A 245 -59.22 31.78 1.18
C TYR A 245 -59.73 30.40 1.60
N LEU A 246 -58.98 29.34 1.30
CA LEU A 246 -59.35 27.97 1.68
C LEU A 246 -59.37 27.78 3.19
N LEU A 247 -58.36 28.30 3.90
CA LEU A 247 -58.28 28.24 5.37
C LEU A 247 -59.41 29.00 6.03
N LYS A 248 -59.81 30.16 5.49
CA LYS A 248 -60.95 30.92 5.99
C LYS A 248 -62.23 30.07 5.94
N HIS A 249 -62.52 29.45 4.80
CA HIS A 249 -63.71 28.60 4.66
C HIS A 249 -63.63 27.32 5.48
N LEU A 250 -62.45 26.69 5.56
CA LEU A 250 -62.25 25.51 6.38
C LEU A 250 -62.54 25.80 7.86
N LEU A 251 -62.13 26.96 8.37
CA LEU A 251 -62.38 27.34 9.76
C LEU A 251 -63.84 27.69 10.06
N GLU A 252 -64.71 27.87 9.05
CA GLU A 252 -66.17 28.02 9.28
C GLU A 252 -66.77 26.75 9.90
N TYR A 253 -66.15 25.58 9.68
CA TYR A 253 -66.55 24.32 10.29
C TYR A 253 -66.10 24.19 11.77
N TYR A 254 -65.25 25.09 12.27
CA TYR A 254 -64.69 25.05 13.62
C TYR A 254 -64.96 26.35 14.41
N PRO A 255 -66.23 26.66 14.73
CA PRO A 255 -66.62 27.94 15.32
C PRO A 255 -66.01 28.21 16.70
N ALA A 256 -65.73 27.17 17.49
CA ALA A 256 -65.10 27.31 18.80
C ALA A 256 -63.74 28.00 18.73
N SER A 257 -62.94 27.69 17.71
CA SER A 257 -61.62 28.31 17.50
C SER A 257 -61.71 29.79 17.16
N GLN A 258 -62.73 30.17 16.38
CA GLN A 258 -62.99 31.56 16.02
C GLN A 258 -63.47 32.37 17.24
N GLN A 259 -64.32 31.78 18.07
CA GLN A 259 -64.80 32.40 19.31
C GLN A 259 -63.65 32.63 20.29
N LEU A 260 -62.80 31.62 20.52
CA LEU A 260 -61.62 31.74 21.39
C LEU A 260 -60.65 32.81 20.87
N TYR A 261 -60.40 32.85 19.55
CA TYR A 261 -59.58 33.89 18.95
C TYR A 261 -60.16 35.30 19.17
N ALA A 262 -61.47 35.46 19.01
CA ALA A 262 -62.14 36.74 19.27
C ALA A 262 -62.05 37.14 20.75
N GLU A 263 -62.15 36.18 21.67
CA GLU A 263 -61.96 36.43 23.10
C GLU A 263 -60.54 36.89 23.41
N LEU A 264 -59.51 36.18 22.90
CA LEU A 264 -58.10 36.58 23.01
C LEU A 264 -57.89 38.00 22.50
N GLN A 265 -58.40 38.33 21.32
CA GLN A 265 -58.31 39.68 20.74
C GLN A 265 -59.00 40.74 21.62
N SER A 266 -60.12 40.42 22.26
CA SER A 266 -60.84 41.39 23.10
C SER A 266 -60.13 41.72 24.42
N VAL A 267 -59.35 40.78 24.96
CA VAL A 267 -58.66 40.91 26.26
C VAL A 267 -57.16 41.20 26.09
N ALA A 268 -56.59 41.01 24.91
CA ALA A 268 -55.18 41.25 24.63
C ALA A 268 -54.78 42.72 24.88
N ASN A 269 -53.56 42.88 25.41
CA ASN A 269 -52.95 44.20 25.56
C ASN A 269 -52.63 44.83 24.18
N LEU A 270 -52.26 43.95 23.24
CA LEU A 270 -51.87 44.30 21.87
C LEU A 270 -52.60 43.37 20.88
N PRO A 271 -53.88 43.66 20.61
CA PRO A 271 -54.65 42.93 19.62
C PRO A 271 -54.10 43.18 18.20
N SER A 272 -54.33 42.20 17.31
CA SER A 272 -53.99 42.35 15.89
C SER A 272 -54.97 43.32 15.24
N GLN A 273 -54.44 44.39 14.64
CA GLN A 273 -55.21 45.31 13.79
C GLN A 273 -55.38 44.77 12.36
N SER A 274 -55.62 43.46 12.20
CA SER A 274 -55.80 42.88 10.88
C SER A 274 -57.15 43.30 10.27
N PHE A 275 -57.10 44.13 9.24
CA PHE A 275 -58.21 44.23 8.29
C PHE A 275 -58.41 42.84 7.67
N ILE A 276 -59.59 42.25 7.89
CA ILE A 276 -60.03 41.09 7.13
C ILE A 276 -60.26 41.61 5.71
N GLN A 277 -59.25 41.52 4.86
CA GLN A 277 -59.44 41.81 3.44
C GLN A 277 -60.33 40.70 2.90
N GLU A 278 -61.55 41.03 2.47
CA GLU A 278 -62.41 40.06 1.80
C GLU A 278 -61.72 39.61 0.51
N ILE A 279 -61.23 38.37 0.52
CA ILE A 279 -60.66 37.75 -0.66
C ILE A 279 -61.84 37.28 -1.50
N HIS A 280 -62.08 37.95 -2.64
CA HIS A 280 -63.06 37.48 -3.60
C HIS A 280 -62.68 36.10 -4.16
N PRO A 281 -63.65 35.18 -4.36
CA PRO A 281 -63.39 33.84 -4.88
C PRO A 281 -62.68 33.87 -6.23
N THR A 282 -63.00 34.85 -7.09
CA THR A 282 -62.35 35.05 -8.38
C THR A 282 -60.85 35.30 -8.24
N LYS A 283 -60.44 36.13 -7.26
CA LYS A 283 -59.03 36.46 -7.03
C LYS A 283 -58.25 35.28 -6.46
N ALA A 284 -58.88 34.49 -5.59
CA ALA A 284 -58.29 33.24 -5.09
C ALA A 284 -58.14 32.22 -6.24
N PHE A 285 -59.16 32.07 -7.08
CA PHE A 285 -59.09 31.16 -8.24
C PHE A 285 -58.05 31.60 -9.27
N GLU A 286 -57.94 32.90 -9.56
CA GLU A 286 -56.89 33.44 -10.44
C GLU A 286 -55.48 33.13 -9.90
N ASN A 287 -55.26 33.31 -8.59
CA ASN A 287 -53.99 32.98 -7.97
C ASN A 287 -53.70 31.47 -8.00
N PHE A 288 -54.69 30.62 -7.74
CA PHE A 288 -54.56 29.17 -7.87
C PHE A 288 -54.16 28.75 -9.30
N MET A 289 -54.82 29.32 -10.31
CA MET A 289 -54.50 29.04 -11.71
C MET A 289 -53.09 29.51 -12.08
N GLN A 290 -52.64 30.66 -11.55
CA GLN A 290 -51.27 31.13 -11.71
C GLN A 290 -50.25 30.18 -11.05
N GLN A 291 -50.52 29.70 -9.84
CA GLN A 291 -49.67 28.72 -9.15
C GLN A 291 -49.59 27.41 -9.94
N GLN A 292 -50.70 26.92 -10.50
CA GLN A 292 -50.70 25.72 -11.35
C GLN A 292 -49.92 25.91 -12.65
N ASP A 293 -50.10 27.04 -13.33
CA ASP A 293 -49.38 27.33 -14.57
C ASP A 293 -47.86 27.42 -14.34
N VAL A 294 -47.43 28.11 -13.28
CA VAL A 294 -46.02 28.17 -12.89
C VAL A 294 -45.50 26.79 -12.51
N SER A 295 -46.26 26.00 -11.75
CA SER A 295 -45.89 24.62 -11.40
C SER A 295 -45.69 23.76 -12.64
N TYR A 296 -46.61 23.84 -13.61
CA TYR A 296 -46.52 23.11 -14.86
C TYR A 296 -45.29 23.54 -15.69
N LYS A 297 -45.05 24.85 -15.82
CA LYS A 297 -43.85 25.39 -16.48
C LYS A 297 -42.58 24.91 -15.80
N LEU A 298 -42.55 24.89 -14.48
CA LEU A 298 -41.39 24.45 -13.71
C LEU A 298 -41.14 22.95 -13.92
N ILE A 299 -42.16 22.10 -13.80
CA ILE A 299 -42.07 20.66 -14.04
C ILE A 299 -41.59 20.36 -15.47
N THR A 300 -42.18 21.00 -16.47
CA THR A 300 -41.81 20.79 -17.88
C THR A 300 -40.39 21.26 -18.18
N ALA A 301 -39.97 22.41 -17.63
CA ALA A 301 -38.62 22.91 -17.76
C ALA A 301 -37.60 22.01 -17.08
N LEU A 302 -37.87 21.53 -15.86
CA LEU A 302 -37.02 20.56 -15.17
C LEU A 302 -36.90 19.26 -15.94
N HIS A 303 -38.01 18.74 -16.48
CA HIS A 303 -37.99 17.53 -17.29
C HIS A 303 -37.10 17.70 -18.54
N LYS A 304 -37.19 18.87 -19.20
CA LYS A 304 -36.32 19.21 -20.33
C LYS A 304 -34.85 19.31 -19.93
N ALA A 305 -34.55 19.98 -18.81
CA ALA A 305 -33.19 20.10 -18.29
C ALA A 305 -32.58 18.73 -17.96
N TYR A 306 -33.34 17.88 -17.26
CA TYR A 306 -32.97 16.49 -16.97
C TYR A 306 -32.67 15.71 -18.26
N LYS A 307 -33.53 15.81 -19.27
CA LYS A 307 -33.33 15.12 -20.56
C LYS A 307 -32.06 15.58 -21.26
N ASN A 308 -31.76 16.89 -21.24
CA ASN A 308 -30.54 17.42 -21.83
C ASN A 308 -29.29 16.92 -21.10
N ILE A 309 -29.26 17.03 -19.76
CA ILE A 309 -28.15 16.54 -18.94
C ILE A 309 -27.90 15.05 -19.19
N ASN A 310 -28.96 14.24 -19.27
CA ASN A 310 -28.83 12.81 -19.53
C ASN A 310 -28.29 12.50 -20.95
N ASN A 311 -28.62 13.32 -21.95
CA ASN A 311 -28.05 13.18 -23.29
C ASN A 311 -26.57 13.59 -23.32
N ASP A 312 -26.22 14.69 -22.66
CA ASP A 312 -24.84 15.19 -22.59
C ASP A 312 -23.93 14.20 -21.85
N THR A 313 -24.41 13.60 -20.75
CA THR A 313 -23.65 12.57 -20.03
C THR A 313 -23.47 11.31 -20.88
N GLN A 314 -24.49 10.89 -21.64
CA GLN A 314 -24.34 9.77 -22.59
C GLN A 314 -23.31 10.07 -23.68
N LEU A 315 -23.28 11.30 -24.20
CA LEU A 315 -22.30 11.71 -25.20
C LEU A 315 -20.88 11.69 -24.63
N ILE A 316 -20.67 12.30 -23.46
CA ILE A 316 -19.37 12.30 -22.75
C ILE A 316 -18.90 10.86 -22.46
N LEU A 317 -19.79 9.99 -21.98
CA LEU A 317 -19.46 8.58 -21.74
C LEU A 317 -19.04 7.87 -23.05
N SER A 318 -19.73 8.16 -24.15
CA SER A 318 -19.37 7.59 -25.47
C SER A 318 -18.00 8.05 -25.96
N GLU A 319 -17.64 9.32 -25.73
CA GLU A 319 -16.33 9.87 -26.07
C GLU A 319 -15.24 9.26 -25.19
N LYS A 320 -15.47 9.17 -23.89
CA LYS A 320 -14.54 8.54 -22.94
C LYS A 320 -14.31 7.06 -23.26
N ASN A 321 -15.35 6.33 -23.67
CA ASN A 321 -15.20 4.94 -24.11
C ASN A 321 -14.34 4.83 -25.39
N LYS A 322 -14.48 5.76 -26.34
CA LYS A 322 -13.62 5.81 -27.53
C LYS A 322 -12.17 6.11 -27.16
N GLU A 323 -11.92 7.10 -26.30
CA GLU A 323 -10.58 7.40 -25.80
C GLU A 323 -9.95 6.20 -25.10
N GLN A 324 -10.70 5.52 -24.22
CA GLN A 324 -10.23 4.30 -23.54
C GLN A 324 -9.89 3.19 -24.53
N SER A 325 -10.72 2.98 -25.55
CA SER A 325 -10.44 1.97 -26.59
C SER A 325 -9.17 2.28 -27.38
N LEU A 326 -8.90 3.56 -27.68
CA LEU A 326 -7.70 4.01 -28.37
C LEU A 326 -6.45 3.80 -27.52
N VAL A 327 -6.49 4.20 -26.24
CA VAL A 327 -5.38 4.01 -25.31
C VAL A 327 -5.08 2.52 -25.11
N LEU A 328 -6.11 1.67 -24.99
CA LEU A 328 -5.92 0.22 -24.91
C LEU A 328 -5.25 -0.31 -26.18
N SER A 329 -5.66 0.15 -27.37
CA SER A 329 -5.01 -0.25 -28.62
C SER A 329 -3.53 0.14 -28.65
N GLN A 330 -3.19 1.36 -28.23
CA GLN A 330 -1.80 1.83 -28.15
C GLN A 330 -0.97 1.03 -27.14
N LEU A 331 -1.56 0.63 -26.01
CA LEU A 331 -0.89 -0.24 -25.04
C LEU A 331 -0.62 -1.64 -25.59
N TYR A 332 -1.56 -2.20 -26.35
CA TYR A 332 -1.34 -3.49 -27.02
C TYR A 332 -0.23 -3.41 -28.07
N GLU A 333 -0.21 -2.34 -28.88
CA GLU A 333 0.87 -2.11 -29.85
C GLU A 333 2.24 -1.97 -29.16
N ALA A 334 2.33 -1.17 -28.10
CA ALA A 334 3.55 -1.03 -27.33
C ALA A 334 3.98 -2.34 -26.62
N GLN A 335 3.02 -3.16 -26.20
CA GLN A 335 3.30 -4.48 -25.64
C GLN A 335 3.89 -5.42 -26.71
N GLU A 336 3.30 -5.46 -27.90
CA GLU A 336 3.79 -6.27 -29.02
C GLU A 336 5.21 -5.84 -29.43
N ASP A 337 5.47 -4.54 -29.50
CA ASP A 337 6.79 -3.99 -29.75
C ASP A 337 7.80 -4.43 -28.68
N LEU A 338 7.45 -4.32 -27.39
CA LEU A 338 8.31 -4.76 -26.29
C LEU A 338 8.62 -6.27 -26.34
N GLU A 339 7.62 -7.09 -26.66
CA GLU A 339 7.81 -8.53 -26.84
C GLU A 339 8.77 -8.83 -28.00
N SER A 340 8.64 -8.10 -29.11
CA SER A 340 9.55 -8.21 -30.25
C SER A 340 10.99 -7.80 -29.90
N PHE A 341 11.18 -6.70 -29.16
CA PHE A 341 12.49 -6.25 -28.68
C PHE A 341 13.11 -7.26 -27.73
N TYR A 342 12.33 -7.83 -26.82
CA TYR A 342 12.80 -8.85 -25.89
C TYR A 342 13.25 -10.11 -26.61
N LEU A 343 12.49 -10.57 -27.62
CA LEU A 343 12.86 -11.73 -28.43
C LEU A 343 14.13 -11.46 -29.25
N ASN A 344 14.23 -10.27 -29.84
CA ASN A 344 15.41 -9.85 -30.59
C ASN A 344 16.66 -9.81 -29.70
N LYS A 345 16.56 -9.17 -28.52
CA LYS A 345 17.64 -9.16 -27.51
C LYS A 345 18.09 -10.57 -27.15
N LYS A 346 17.16 -11.49 -26.89
CA LYS A 346 17.47 -12.89 -26.57
C LYS A 346 18.18 -13.61 -27.72
N ASN A 347 17.82 -13.31 -28.97
CA ASN A 347 18.50 -13.86 -30.14
C ASN A 347 19.91 -13.29 -30.29
N LEU A 348 20.11 -11.99 -30.11
CA LEU A 348 21.45 -11.38 -30.08
C LEU A 348 22.33 -11.96 -28.96
N GLU A 349 21.79 -12.18 -27.76
CA GLU A 349 22.53 -12.82 -26.65
C GLU A 349 23.00 -14.23 -27.01
N LYS A 350 22.17 -15.01 -27.72
CA LYS A 350 22.58 -16.33 -28.24
C LYS A 350 23.69 -16.20 -29.28
N GLU A 351 23.57 -15.26 -30.22
CA GLU A 351 24.62 -15.03 -31.24
C GLU A 351 25.94 -14.59 -30.61
N LEU A 352 25.90 -13.68 -29.63
CA LEU A 352 27.08 -13.26 -28.87
C LEU A 352 27.72 -14.45 -28.17
N LYS A 353 26.94 -15.30 -27.51
CA LYS A 353 27.46 -16.50 -26.85
C LYS A 353 28.11 -17.49 -27.81
N ILE A 354 27.56 -17.62 -29.02
CA ILE A 354 28.16 -18.45 -30.09
C ILE A 354 29.49 -17.82 -30.53
N LYS A 355 29.54 -16.50 -30.74
CA LYS A 355 30.76 -15.79 -31.12
C LYS A 355 31.83 -15.86 -30.04
N GLU A 356 31.46 -15.75 -28.76
CA GLU A 356 32.35 -15.92 -27.62
C GLU A 356 32.95 -17.33 -27.60
N CYS A 357 32.13 -18.37 -27.80
CA CYS A 357 32.61 -19.76 -27.91
C CYS A 357 33.61 -19.93 -29.07
N HIS A 358 33.30 -19.37 -30.24
CA HIS A 358 34.22 -19.40 -31.37
C HIS A 358 35.53 -18.63 -31.12
N LEU A 359 35.48 -17.55 -30.35
CA LEU A 359 36.66 -16.78 -29.98
C LEU A 359 37.53 -17.58 -29.00
N GLU A 360 36.94 -18.21 -27.99
CA GLU A 360 37.64 -19.12 -27.08
C GLU A 360 38.32 -20.29 -27.82
N ASP A 361 37.64 -20.89 -28.80
CA ASP A 361 38.21 -21.96 -29.63
C ASP A 361 39.38 -21.45 -30.47
N LYS A 362 39.27 -20.26 -31.06
CA LYS A 362 40.38 -19.63 -31.79
C LYS A 362 41.56 -19.34 -30.87
N GLU A 363 41.32 -18.82 -29.67
CA GLU A 363 42.38 -18.60 -28.67
C GLU A 363 43.09 -19.89 -28.28
N ARG A 364 42.35 -21.00 -28.12
CA ARG A 364 42.93 -22.32 -27.86
C ARG A 364 43.81 -22.78 -29.02
N LEU A 365 43.32 -22.63 -30.26
CA LEU A 365 44.07 -22.98 -31.45
C LEU A 365 45.36 -22.14 -31.58
N VAL A 366 45.28 -20.84 -31.31
CA VAL A 366 46.46 -19.96 -31.28
C VAL A 366 47.46 -20.43 -30.23
N LYS A 367 47.02 -20.73 -29.00
CA LYS A 367 47.90 -21.26 -27.93
C LYS A 367 48.55 -22.60 -28.31
N GLU A 368 47.83 -23.47 -29.03
CA GLU A 368 48.37 -24.73 -29.53
C GLU A 368 49.43 -24.48 -30.61
N LYS A 369 49.14 -23.60 -31.58
CA LYS A 369 50.08 -23.20 -32.63
C LYS A 369 51.32 -22.49 -32.07
N GLU A 370 51.17 -21.69 -31.01
CA GLU A 370 52.31 -21.09 -30.30
C GLU A 370 53.19 -22.14 -29.63
N LYS A 371 52.61 -23.18 -29.01
CA LYS A 371 53.37 -24.30 -28.45
C LYS A 371 54.12 -25.08 -29.52
N GLU A 372 53.48 -25.36 -30.67
CA GLU A 372 54.13 -25.99 -31.82
C GLU A 372 55.29 -25.14 -32.32
N ARG A 373 55.07 -23.82 -32.52
CA ARG A 373 56.11 -22.88 -32.94
C ARG A 373 57.28 -22.88 -31.97
N ASN A 374 57.03 -22.81 -30.66
CA ASN A 374 58.08 -22.83 -29.65
C ASN A 374 58.86 -24.15 -29.65
N CYS A 375 58.19 -25.29 -29.87
CA CYS A 375 58.85 -26.59 -29.99
C CYS A 375 59.73 -26.67 -31.25
N LEU A 376 59.26 -26.15 -32.38
CA LEU A 376 60.04 -26.05 -33.60
C LEU A 376 61.24 -25.09 -33.42
N GLU A 377 61.06 -23.98 -32.71
CA GLU A 377 62.13 -23.02 -32.41
C GLU A 377 63.24 -23.67 -31.55
N ILE A 378 62.87 -24.48 -30.56
CA ILE A 378 63.83 -25.28 -29.78
C ILE A 378 64.59 -26.27 -30.68
N LYS A 379 63.87 -27.05 -31.50
CA LYS A 379 64.48 -28.03 -32.42
C LYS A 379 65.41 -27.37 -33.43
N LEU A 380 65.03 -26.21 -33.96
CA LEU A 380 65.86 -25.46 -34.91
C LEU A 380 67.13 -24.95 -34.22
N GLY A 381 67.03 -24.49 -32.97
CA GLY A 381 68.18 -24.13 -32.15
C GLY A 381 69.11 -25.32 -31.81
N GLU A 382 68.57 -26.52 -31.61
CA GLU A 382 69.36 -27.75 -31.46
C GLU A 382 70.09 -28.13 -32.75
N LEU A 383 69.38 -28.08 -33.88
CA LEU A 383 69.95 -28.38 -35.19
C LEU A 383 71.04 -27.38 -35.60
N GLU A 384 70.86 -26.09 -35.28
CA GLU A 384 71.90 -25.08 -35.47
C GLU A 384 73.15 -25.34 -34.62
N LYS A 385 72.99 -25.86 -33.38
CA LYS A 385 74.13 -26.26 -32.54
C LYS A 385 74.86 -27.47 -33.14
N GLU A 386 74.12 -28.46 -33.63
CA GLU A 386 74.70 -29.62 -34.32
C GLU A 386 75.42 -29.21 -35.62
N PHE A 387 74.82 -28.31 -36.40
CA PHE A 387 75.43 -27.77 -37.62
C PHE A 387 76.71 -26.98 -37.32
N LYS A 388 76.74 -26.19 -36.23
CA LYS A 388 77.97 -25.51 -35.78
C LYS A 388 79.05 -26.49 -35.31
N ALA A 389 78.67 -27.57 -34.62
CA ALA A 389 79.60 -28.61 -34.17
C ALA A 389 80.20 -29.38 -35.36
N THR A 390 79.39 -29.72 -36.35
CA THR A 390 79.85 -30.39 -37.58
C THR A 390 80.72 -29.48 -38.46
N LEU A 391 80.42 -28.18 -38.54
CA LEU A 391 81.31 -27.21 -39.20
C LEU A 391 82.69 -27.16 -38.53
N LYS A 392 82.75 -27.17 -37.19
CA LYS A 392 84.03 -27.22 -36.46
C LYS A 392 84.82 -28.49 -36.77
N THR A 393 84.17 -29.67 -36.75
CA THR A 393 84.87 -30.93 -37.07
C THR A 393 85.31 -31.01 -38.53
N LEU A 394 84.56 -30.41 -39.46
CA LEU A 394 84.98 -30.30 -40.86
C LEU A 394 86.18 -29.35 -41.01
N GLN A 395 86.22 -28.22 -40.30
CA GLN A 395 87.38 -27.33 -40.29
C GLN A 395 88.63 -28.03 -39.73
N GLU A 396 88.49 -28.82 -38.67
CA GLU A 396 89.56 -29.65 -38.13
C GLU A 396 90.03 -30.69 -39.15
N ARG A 397 89.12 -31.39 -39.83
CA ARG A 397 89.47 -32.35 -40.90
C ARG A 397 90.13 -31.67 -42.11
N GLU A 398 89.68 -30.50 -42.52
CA GLU A 398 90.27 -29.76 -43.64
C GLU A 398 91.72 -29.34 -43.31
N SER A 399 91.98 -28.96 -42.05
CA SER A 399 93.35 -28.68 -41.59
C SER A 399 94.25 -29.93 -41.62
N GLN A 400 93.71 -31.11 -41.28
CA GLN A 400 94.42 -32.39 -41.40
C GLN A 400 94.66 -32.81 -42.85
N ILE A 401 93.70 -32.59 -43.75
CA ILE A 401 93.85 -32.88 -45.18
C ILE A 401 94.92 -31.98 -45.81
N LYS A 402 94.99 -30.69 -45.45
CA LYS A 402 96.06 -29.79 -45.91
C LYS A 402 97.45 -30.23 -45.46
N LEU A 403 97.59 -30.78 -44.25
CA LEU A 403 98.83 -31.37 -43.76
C LEU A 403 99.22 -32.62 -44.55
N SER A 404 98.25 -33.51 -44.82
CA SER A 404 98.46 -34.72 -45.63
C SER A 404 98.83 -34.41 -47.08
N GLN A 405 98.18 -33.42 -47.72
CA GLN A 405 98.50 -33.00 -49.08
C GLN A 405 99.92 -32.43 -49.24
N ARG A 406 100.48 -31.78 -48.22
CA ARG A 406 101.89 -31.35 -48.22
C ARG A 406 102.86 -32.53 -48.21
N SER A 407 102.55 -33.59 -47.46
CA SER A 407 103.37 -34.81 -47.43
C SER A 407 103.31 -35.62 -48.75
N ILE A 408 102.17 -35.59 -49.46
CA ILE A 408 102.01 -36.23 -50.78
C ILE A 408 102.80 -35.47 -51.86
N HIS A 409 102.84 -34.14 -51.79
CA HIS A 409 103.61 -33.30 -52.72
C HIS A 409 105.13 -33.48 -52.57
N GLU A 410 105.64 -33.72 -51.37
CA GLU A 410 107.05 -34.07 -51.14
C GLU A 410 107.42 -35.46 -51.69
N LEU A 411 106.52 -36.43 -51.60
CA LEU A 411 106.72 -37.79 -52.09
C LEU A 411 106.61 -37.90 -53.63
N GLN A 412 105.82 -37.04 -54.28
CA GLN A 412 105.71 -36.99 -55.75
C GLN A 412 106.96 -36.38 -56.44
N SER A 413 107.73 -35.55 -55.73
CA SER A 413 108.96 -34.94 -56.28
C SER A 413 110.19 -35.87 -56.29
N LYS A 414 110.12 -37.03 -55.62
CA LYS A 414 111.21 -38.03 -55.52
C LYS A 414 111.05 -39.25 -56.44
N LEU A 415 109.95 -39.35 -57.19
CA LEU A 415 109.56 -40.58 -57.92
C LEU A 415 109.75 -40.51 -59.46
N SER A 416 110.41 -39.46 -59.97
CA SER A 416 110.70 -39.28 -61.40
C SER A 416 112.16 -39.56 -61.81
N SER A 417 113.02 -39.98 -60.88
CA SER A 417 114.37 -40.44 -61.18
C SER A 417 114.55 -41.89 -60.77
N LEU A 418 114.83 -42.74 -61.76
CA LEU A 418 115.37 -44.11 -61.67
C LEU A 418 114.36 -45.27 -61.72
N ASN A 419 113.84 -45.49 -62.94
CA ASN A 419 113.74 -46.85 -63.48
C ASN A 419 115.15 -47.40 -63.69
N ALA A 420 115.50 -48.51 -63.05
CA ALA A 420 116.30 -49.60 -63.64
C ALA A 420 116.51 -50.74 -62.64
N THR A 421 116.26 -51.96 -63.12
CA THR A 421 116.70 -53.27 -62.60
C THR A 421 116.00 -53.81 -61.35
N GLU A 422 115.69 -55.10 -61.21
CA GLU A 422 115.63 -56.27 -62.07
C GLU A 422 115.08 -57.40 -61.16
N GLN A 423 114.53 -58.44 -61.76
CA GLN A 423 113.96 -59.61 -61.09
C GLN A 423 114.84 -60.22 -59.99
N LYS A 424 114.22 -60.67 -58.90
CA LYS A 424 114.43 -62.03 -58.33
C LYS A 424 113.49 -62.34 -57.16
N ALA A 425 112.85 -63.51 -57.28
CA ALA A 425 112.40 -64.42 -56.22
C ALA A 425 111.40 -63.89 -55.17
N LYS A 426 110.18 -64.42 -55.01
CA LYS A 426 109.78 -65.84 -54.77
C LYS A 426 110.29 -66.39 -53.44
N GLU A 427 109.61 -66.01 -52.36
CA GLU A 427 109.44 -66.69 -51.05
C GLU A 427 108.18 -66.03 -50.44
N LEU A 428 107.17 -66.68 -49.86
CA LEU A 428 107.12 -68.00 -49.26
C LEU A 428 105.64 -68.44 -49.19
N ARG A 429 105.38 -69.65 -49.66
CA ARG A 429 104.17 -70.44 -49.41
C ARG A 429 104.10 -70.83 -47.92
N SER A 430 102.90 -70.98 -47.38
CA SER A 430 102.35 -72.29 -46.97
C SER A 430 101.18 -72.15 -45.99
N GLY A 431 100.11 -72.92 -46.17
CA GLY A 431 99.27 -73.33 -45.02
C GLY A 431 97.76 -73.33 -45.17
N ILE A 432 97.19 -73.66 -46.34
CA ILE A 432 95.86 -74.29 -46.35
C ILE A 432 96.10 -75.78 -46.02
N SER A 433 95.33 -76.32 -45.07
CA SER A 433 95.35 -77.72 -44.56
C SER A 433 96.16 -77.96 -43.27
N ARG A 434 95.60 -77.50 -42.13
CA ARG A 434 95.81 -78.06 -40.77
C ARG A 434 94.76 -77.63 -39.74
N LEU A 435 94.00 -76.56 -39.97
CA LEU A 435 92.97 -76.10 -39.02
C LEU A 435 91.59 -76.76 -39.16
N GLU A 436 91.35 -77.52 -40.23
CA GLU A 436 90.15 -78.38 -40.35
C GLU A 436 90.22 -79.61 -39.42
N GLU A 437 91.41 -79.97 -38.92
CA GLU A 437 91.59 -80.99 -37.86
C GLU A 437 91.51 -80.40 -36.44
N GLU A 438 91.86 -79.12 -36.24
CA GLU A 438 91.61 -78.42 -34.97
C GLU A 438 90.12 -78.18 -34.72
N ASN A 439 89.32 -78.05 -35.80
CA ASN A 439 87.86 -78.01 -35.73
C ASN A 439 87.25 -79.27 -35.07
N LYS A 440 87.97 -80.41 -35.07
CA LYS A 440 87.58 -81.64 -34.33
C LYS A 440 88.06 -81.65 -32.88
N SER A 441 89.09 -80.87 -32.51
CA SER A 441 89.58 -80.71 -31.15
C SER A 441 88.81 -79.63 -30.37
N LEU A 442 88.34 -78.59 -31.07
CA LEU A 442 87.50 -77.52 -30.53
C LEU A 442 86.09 -77.99 -30.14
N ILE A 443 85.54 -79.02 -30.79
CA ILE A 443 84.23 -79.62 -30.44
C ILE A 443 84.28 -80.34 -29.07
N SER A 444 85.45 -80.86 -28.66
CA SER A 444 85.66 -81.44 -27.31
C SER A 444 85.92 -80.38 -26.22
N GLN A 445 86.33 -79.16 -26.59
CA GLN A 445 86.40 -78.02 -25.69
C GLN A 445 85.05 -77.28 -25.58
N LEU A 446 84.25 -77.34 -26.65
CA LEU A 446 82.83 -76.95 -26.68
C LEU A 446 82.00 -77.72 -25.64
N HIS A 447 82.31 -79.00 -25.40
CA HIS A 447 81.65 -79.78 -24.34
C HIS A 447 82.09 -79.43 -22.91
N ARG A 448 83.32 -78.95 -22.66
CA ARG A 448 83.74 -78.49 -21.30
C ARG A 448 83.30 -77.07 -20.97
N ALA A 449 83.15 -76.21 -21.99
CA ALA A 449 82.62 -74.86 -21.81
C ALA A 449 81.08 -74.81 -21.76
N GLN A 450 80.38 -75.78 -22.38
CA GLN A 450 78.92 -75.92 -22.26
C GLN A 450 78.48 -76.40 -20.87
N ASP A 451 79.21 -77.33 -20.24
CA ASP A 451 78.90 -77.79 -18.87
C ASP A 451 79.10 -76.70 -17.81
N GLU A 452 80.05 -75.79 -17.99
CA GLU A 452 80.26 -74.64 -17.09
C GLU A 452 79.25 -73.50 -17.34
N LEU A 453 78.85 -73.26 -18.59
CA LEU A 453 77.79 -72.29 -18.92
C LEU A 453 76.40 -72.75 -18.47
N GLU A 454 76.06 -74.04 -18.54
CA GLU A 454 74.80 -74.57 -18.00
C GLU A 454 74.76 -74.50 -16.47
N LYS A 455 75.91 -74.66 -15.80
CA LYS A 455 76.05 -74.46 -14.36
C LYS A 455 75.86 -72.98 -13.96
N TYR A 456 76.46 -72.04 -14.70
CA TYR A 456 76.27 -70.59 -14.45
C TYR A 456 74.91 -70.04 -14.91
N TYR A 457 74.24 -70.68 -15.88
CA TYR A 457 72.89 -70.30 -16.33
C TYR A 457 71.82 -70.78 -15.34
N TYR A 458 71.96 -72.00 -14.80
CA TYR A 458 71.05 -72.55 -13.78
C TYR A 458 71.21 -71.83 -12.42
N ASP A 459 72.43 -71.40 -12.06
CA ASP A 459 72.71 -70.65 -10.83
C ASP A 459 72.33 -69.15 -10.92
N ASN A 460 72.41 -68.52 -12.09
CA ASN A 460 71.93 -67.13 -12.30
C ASN A 460 70.40 -67.03 -12.45
N GLN A 461 69.73 -68.08 -12.94
CA GLN A 461 68.27 -68.12 -13.03
C GLN A 461 67.59 -68.25 -11.65
N LYS A 462 68.30 -68.81 -10.64
CA LYS A 462 67.79 -69.00 -9.26
C LYS A 462 68.02 -67.82 -8.30
N LEU A 463 68.85 -66.83 -8.63
CA LEU A 463 69.20 -65.72 -7.69
C LEU A 463 68.82 -64.30 -8.16
N LYS A 464 68.24 -64.12 -9.36
CA LYS A 464 67.58 -62.85 -9.78
C LYS A 464 66.18 -63.05 -10.37
N GLN A 465 65.53 -64.16 -10.04
CA GLN A 465 64.06 -64.25 -9.98
C GLN A 465 63.48 -63.77 -8.63
N GLN A 466 64.24 -63.05 -7.82
CA GLN A 466 63.74 -62.33 -6.63
C GLN A 466 64.46 -60.99 -6.45
N LEU A 467 64.04 -59.96 -7.19
CA LEU A 467 64.14 -58.54 -6.82
C LEU A 467 63.09 -57.77 -7.63
N PRO A 468 62.21 -56.95 -7.01
CA PRO A 468 61.08 -56.37 -7.71
C PRO A 468 61.53 -55.32 -8.73
N VAL A 469 60.88 -55.33 -9.89
CA VAL A 469 60.78 -54.17 -10.79
C VAL A 469 60.38 -52.96 -9.93
N PRO A 470 61.08 -51.81 -10.01
CA PRO A 470 60.77 -50.66 -9.17
C PRO A 470 59.36 -50.16 -9.49
N LEU A 471 58.42 -50.43 -8.59
CA LEU A 471 57.04 -50.00 -8.68
C LEU A 471 56.98 -48.50 -8.33
N TYR A 472 56.66 -47.67 -9.32
CA TYR A 472 56.37 -46.25 -9.16
C TYR A 472 54.85 -46.01 -9.33
N GLY A 473 54.29 -44.99 -8.69
CA GLY A 473 52.87 -44.63 -8.75
C GLY A 473 52.12 -44.74 -7.43
N ALA A 474 52.81 -44.85 -6.30
CA ALA A 474 52.21 -44.86 -4.96
C ALA A 474 51.38 -43.60 -4.69
N ALA A 475 51.87 -42.43 -5.13
CA ALA A 475 51.11 -41.17 -5.03
C ALA A 475 49.81 -41.22 -5.84
N GLN A 476 49.86 -41.81 -7.04
CA GLN A 476 48.71 -41.91 -7.94
C GLN A 476 47.64 -42.86 -7.38
N ARG A 477 48.05 -43.94 -6.70
CA ARG A 477 47.12 -44.85 -6.00
C ARG A 477 46.32 -44.14 -4.92
N ILE A 478 46.98 -43.35 -4.08
CA ILE A 478 46.30 -42.59 -3.02
C ILE A 478 45.38 -41.52 -3.61
N LYS A 479 45.80 -40.84 -4.69
CA LYS A 479 44.93 -39.88 -5.41
C LYS A 479 43.72 -40.54 -6.06
N ASN A 480 43.86 -41.82 -6.42
CA ASN A 480 42.80 -42.63 -6.99
C ASN A 480 41.88 -43.27 -5.94
N GLU A 481 42.22 -43.23 -4.65
CA GLU A 481 41.31 -43.64 -3.58
C GLU A 481 40.06 -42.76 -3.56
N LEU A 482 38.93 -43.38 -3.23
CA LEU A 482 37.65 -42.68 -3.12
C LEU A 482 37.74 -41.47 -2.19
N GLY A 483 38.46 -41.60 -1.07
CA GLY A 483 38.64 -40.51 -0.11
C GLY A 483 39.25 -39.28 -0.77
N TYR A 484 40.41 -39.42 -1.41
CA TYR A 484 41.08 -38.29 -2.06
C TYR A 484 40.22 -37.63 -3.13
N LYS A 485 39.56 -38.41 -3.99
CA LYS A 485 38.68 -37.88 -5.05
C LYS A 485 37.52 -37.10 -4.47
N LEU A 486 36.87 -37.63 -3.42
CA LEU A 486 35.77 -36.94 -2.74
C LEU A 486 36.25 -35.63 -2.11
N GLY A 487 37.36 -35.63 -1.35
CA GLY A 487 37.87 -34.40 -0.76
C GLY A 487 38.39 -33.39 -1.80
N ALA A 488 38.86 -33.83 -2.96
CA ALA A 488 39.19 -32.94 -4.08
C ALA A 488 37.93 -32.27 -4.67
N VAL A 489 36.82 -33.01 -4.82
CA VAL A 489 35.51 -32.43 -5.16
C VAL A 489 35.07 -31.44 -4.09
N MET A 490 35.33 -31.74 -2.81
CA MET A 490 34.97 -30.84 -1.71
C MET A 490 35.67 -29.49 -1.78
N ILE A 491 36.98 -29.49 -2.01
CA ILE A 491 37.75 -28.25 -2.15
C ILE A 491 37.27 -27.49 -3.39
N LYS A 492 37.11 -28.18 -4.53
CA LYS A 492 36.70 -27.56 -5.80
C LYS A 492 35.39 -26.77 -5.67
N HIS A 493 34.43 -27.31 -4.92
CA HIS A 493 33.13 -26.68 -4.74
C HIS A 493 33.03 -25.78 -3.50
N SER A 494 34.05 -25.72 -2.65
CA SER A 494 34.06 -24.92 -1.41
C SER A 494 34.19 -23.41 -1.61
N HIS A 495 34.61 -22.97 -2.81
CA HIS A 495 34.88 -21.56 -3.12
C HIS A 495 33.63 -20.74 -3.51
N SER A 496 32.44 -21.35 -3.58
CA SER A 496 31.20 -20.66 -4.00
C SER A 496 29.98 -21.19 -3.24
N LEU A 497 29.05 -20.30 -2.88
CA LEU A 497 27.78 -20.64 -2.21
C LEU A 497 26.92 -21.61 -3.05
N PHE A 498 26.85 -21.39 -4.37
CA PHE A 498 26.18 -22.32 -5.30
C PHE A 498 26.97 -23.62 -5.47
N GLY A 499 28.30 -23.57 -5.37
CA GLY A 499 29.15 -24.75 -5.33
C GLY A 499 28.86 -25.62 -4.11
N TRP A 500 28.71 -25.01 -2.93
CA TRP A 500 28.38 -25.68 -1.67
C TRP A 500 26.98 -26.31 -1.67
N LEU A 501 25.97 -25.66 -2.27
CA LEU A 501 24.63 -26.26 -2.43
C LEU A 501 24.64 -27.47 -3.37
N GLY A 502 25.45 -27.45 -4.43
CA GLY A 502 25.61 -28.56 -5.39
C GLY A 502 26.54 -29.70 -4.92
N MET A 503 27.23 -29.52 -3.80
CA MET A 503 28.23 -30.46 -3.28
C MET A 503 27.71 -31.86 -2.98
N PRO A 504 26.58 -32.04 -2.27
CA PRO A 504 26.10 -33.38 -1.95
C PRO A 504 25.85 -34.23 -3.21
N TRP A 505 25.34 -33.61 -4.29
CA TRP A 505 25.10 -34.29 -5.56
C TRP A 505 26.40 -34.57 -6.32
N ALA A 506 27.34 -33.64 -6.33
CA ALA A 506 28.66 -33.83 -6.94
C ALA A 506 29.45 -34.98 -6.27
N LEU A 507 29.40 -35.08 -4.93
CA LEU A 507 30.01 -36.16 -4.16
C LEU A 507 29.34 -37.51 -4.45
N CYS A 508 28.01 -37.56 -4.50
CA CYS A 508 27.27 -38.77 -4.89
C CYS A 508 27.60 -39.21 -6.32
N SER A 509 27.74 -38.27 -7.25
CA SER A 509 28.11 -38.53 -8.64
C SER A 509 29.52 -39.13 -8.74
N GLU A 510 30.50 -38.55 -8.05
CA GLU A 510 31.88 -39.06 -8.04
C GLU A 510 31.99 -40.43 -7.33
N ALA A 511 31.25 -40.64 -6.24
CA ALA A 511 31.18 -41.93 -5.56
C ALA A 511 30.53 -43.02 -6.44
N LYS A 512 29.49 -42.67 -7.21
CA LYS A 512 28.84 -43.58 -8.16
C LYS A 512 29.79 -43.94 -9.32
N LYS A 513 30.52 -42.96 -9.86
CA LYS A 513 31.55 -43.20 -10.88
C LYS A 513 32.65 -44.12 -10.37
N TYR A 514 33.16 -43.89 -9.15
CA TYR A 514 34.17 -44.76 -8.54
C TYR A 514 33.65 -46.19 -8.31
N ARG A 515 32.41 -46.36 -7.82
CA ARG A 515 31.81 -47.71 -7.64
C ARG A 515 31.62 -48.44 -8.96
N ASN A 516 31.23 -47.74 -10.02
CA ASN A 516 31.12 -48.34 -11.35
C ASN A 516 32.49 -48.74 -11.90
N GLN A 517 33.50 -47.88 -11.77
CA GLN A 517 34.90 -48.19 -12.15
C GLN A 517 35.48 -49.37 -11.34
N LYS A 518 35.03 -49.59 -10.10
CA LYS A 518 35.44 -50.75 -9.29
C LYS A 518 34.67 -52.05 -9.60
N LYS A 519 33.48 -51.99 -10.22
CA LYS A 519 32.73 -53.20 -10.65
C LYS A 519 33.41 -53.91 -11.81
N ASP A 520 34.15 -53.18 -12.64
CA ASP A 520 34.91 -53.71 -13.79
C ASP A 520 36.35 -54.15 -13.44
N ILE A 521 36.78 -53.98 -12.18
CA ILE A 521 38.10 -54.40 -11.68
C ILE A 521 37.88 -55.52 -10.64
N VAL A 522 37.63 -56.72 -11.15
CA VAL A 522 37.61 -57.96 -10.37
C VAL A 522 39.06 -58.36 -10.05
N HIS A 523 39.38 -58.39 -8.75
CA HIS A 523 40.60 -58.93 -8.11
C HIS A 523 41.94 -58.80 -8.86
N ASN A 524 42.65 -57.70 -8.63
CA ASN A 524 44.10 -57.64 -8.80
C ASN A 524 44.77 -57.41 -7.43
N ASN A 525 45.58 -58.38 -7.00
CA ASN A 525 46.41 -58.31 -5.79
C ASN A 525 47.54 -57.29 -6.00
N GLU A 526 47.17 -56.03 -5.83
CA GLU A 526 48.08 -54.90 -5.89
C GLU A 526 49.02 -54.89 -4.66
N PRO A 527 50.35 -54.76 -4.83
CA PRO A 527 51.27 -54.76 -3.70
C PRO A 527 51.01 -53.57 -2.78
N PRO A 528 51.20 -53.70 -1.45
CA PRO A 528 50.91 -52.63 -0.49
C PRO A 528 51.77 -51.40 -0.75
N ILE A 529 51.27 -50.21 -0.38
CA ILE A 529 51.87 -48.91 -0.75
C ILE A 529 53.36 -48.80 -0.36
N TYR A 530 53.80 -49.44 0.72
CA TYR A 530 55.21 -49.44 1.15
C TYR A 530 56.16 -50.23 0.22
N ALA A 531 55.63 -51.09 -0.65
CA ALA A 531 56.41 -51.86 -1.63
C ALA A 531 56.76 -51.06 -2.89
N TYR A 532 56.30 -49.80 -2.97
CA TYR A 532 56.62 -48.87 -4.04
C TYR A 532 57.84 -48.02 -3.69
N ASN A 533 58.66 -47.71 -4.69
CA ASN A 533 59.84 -46.87 -4.47
C ASN A 533 59.48 -45.41 -4.20
N ASP A 534 58.32 -44.93 -4.67
CA ASP A 534 57.75 -43.61 -4.37
C ASP A 534 56.77 -43.63 -3.19
N ALA A 535 56.84 -44.63 -2.30
CA ALA A 535 55.96 -44.74 -1.14
C ALA A 535 55.93 -43.47 -0.27
N PHE A 536 57.06 -42.76 -0.16
CA PHE A 536 57.16 -41.48 0.55
C PHE A 536 56.30 -40.37 -0.10
N GLU A 537 56.12 -40.38 -1.43
CA GLU A 537 55.22 -39.44 -2.11
C GLU A 537 53.77 -39.73 -1.77
N ALA A 538 53.44 -41.01 -1.58
CA ALA A 538 52.14 -41.43 -1.08
C ALA A 538 51.87 -40.83 0.32
N GLU A 539 52.82 -40.91 1.23
CA GLU A 539 52.71 -40.28 2.56
C GLU A 539 52.59 -38.75 2.48
N ARG A 540 53.27 -38.09 1.53
CA ARG A 540 53.08 -36.65 1.27
C ARG A 540 51.67 -36.33 0.78
N VAL A 541 51.12 -37.13 -0.13
CA VAL A 541 49.74 -36.96 -0.62
C VAL A 541 48.71 -37.16 0.50
N LYS A 542 48.96 -38.07 1.45
CA LYS A 542 48.09 -38.23 2.64
C LYS A 542 48.03 -36.97 3.52
N LYS A 543 49.07 -36.13 3.47
CA LYS A 543 49.07 -34.84 4.18
C LYS A 543 48.24 -33.77 3.47
N HIS A 544 47.83 -33.97 2.21
CA HIS A 544 47.03 -32.99 1.48
C HIS A 544 45.64 -32.80 2.09
N LEU A 545 45.12 -31.57 2.01
CA LEU A 545 43.77 -31.23 2.45
C LEU A 545 42.70 -32.11 1.79
N SER A 546 42.85 -32.41 0.49
CA SER A 546 41.93 -33.29 -0.26
C SER A 546 41.84 -34.69 0.36
N TYR A 547 42.96 -35.25 0.82
CA TYR A 547 42.97 -36.55 1.47
C TYR A 547 42.29 -36.49 2.84
N ARG A 548 42.65 -35.49 3.67
CA ARG A 548 42.10 -35.32 5.03
C ARG A 548 40.59 -35.09 5.03
N LEU A 549 40.09 -34.22 4.15
CA LEU A 549 38.65 -33.95 4.00
C LEU A 549 37.90 -35.19 3.51
N GLY A 550 38.48 -35.88 2.52
CA GLY A 550 37.96 -37.12 1.98
C GLY A 550 37.81 -38.24 3.00
N GLN A 551 38.83 -38.45 3.82
CA GLN A 551 38.80 -39.45 4.89
C GLN A 551 37.85 -39.05 6.02
N THR A 552 37.78 -37.76 6.36
CA THR A 552 36.82 -37.25 7.36
C THR A 552 35.37 -37.45 6.90
N LEU A 553 35.09 -37.26 5.61
CA LEU A 553 33.81 -37.59 5.01
C LEU A 553 33.52 -39.09 5.10
N LEU A 554 34.45 -39.94 4.67
CA LEU A 554 34.28 -41.41 4.68
C LEU A 554 34.18 -42.02 6.08
N LYS A 555 34.78 -41.40 7.10
CA LYS A 555 34.68 -41.83 8.51
C LYS A 555 33.30 -41.53 9.09
N ASN A 556 32.73 -40.38 8.75
CA ASN A 556 31.47 -39.90 9.31
C ASN A 556 30.23 -40.32 8.50
N ILE A 557 30.38 -40.73 7.23
CA ILE A 557 29.27 -41.16 6.37
C ILE A 557 28.66 -42.51 6.78
N LYS A 558 29.36 -43.30 7.59
CA LYS A 558 28.98 -44.68 7.98
C LYS A 558 27.95 -44.75 9.12
N SER A 559 27.67 -43.64 9.80
CA SER A 559 26.70 -43.58 10.90
C SER A 559 25.80 -42.35 10.75
N PRO A 560 24.49 -42.46 11.04
CA PRO A 560 23.58 -41.32 10.97
C PRO A 560 23.99 -40.17 11.92
N LEU A 561 24.54 -40.45 13.10
CA LEU A 561 25.10 -39.38 13.97
C LEU A 561 26.37 -38.73 13.39
N GLY A 562 27.09 -39.44 12.52
CA GLY A 562 28.28 -38.91 11.86
C GLY A 562 27.96 -37.80 10.87
N TRP A 563 26.82 -37.87 10.17
CA TRP A 563 26.36 -36.81 9.26
C TRP A 563 26.06 -35.48 9.97
N ILE A 564 25.55 -35.53 11.20
CA ILE A 564 25.29 -34.32 12.00
C ILE A 564 26.61 -33.67 12.45
N LYS A 565 27.62 -34.49 12.79
CA LYS A 565 28.96 -34.01 13.22
C LYS A 565 29.87 -33.64 12.05
N LEU A 566 29.51 -34.02 10.83
CA LEU A 566 30.34 -33.90 9.63
C LEU A 566 30.72 -32.44 9.30
N PRO A 567 29.80 -31.44 9.31
CA PRO A 567 30.17 -30.06 9.00
C PRO A 567 31.23 -29.49 9.95
N PHE A 568 31.09 -29.78 11.25
CA PHE A 568 32.04 -29.34 12.28
C PHE A 568 33.39 -30.07 12.17
N ALA A 569 33.37 -31.39 11.94
CA ALA A 569 34.59 -32.17 11.75
C ALA A 569 35.39 -31.74 10.51
N LEU A 570 34.70 -31.37 9.43
CA LEU A 570 35.33 -30.83 8.22
C LEU A 570 35.91 -29.44 8.46
N ALA A 571 35.15 -28.55 9.11
CA ALA A 571 35.65 -27.22 9.48
C ALA A 571 36.88 -27.30 10.40
N GLN A 572 36.87 -28.21 11.37
CA GLN A 572 38.01 -28.49 12.25
C GLN A 572 39.24 -28.97 11.45
N ASN A 573 39.08 -29.91 10.52
CA ASN A 573 40.18 -30.39 9.67
C ASN A 573 40.76 -29.28 8.77
N VAL A 574 39.92 -28.39 8.22
CA VAL A 574 40.40 -27.22 7.45
C VAL A 574 41.19 -26.26 8.35
N ARG A 575 40.71 -26.00 9.57
CA ARG A 575 41.37 -25.12 10.53
C ARG A 575 42.73 -25.69 10.99
N GLU A 576 42.79 -26.97 11.35
CA GLU A 576 44.04 -27.65 11.71
C GLU A 576 45.04 -27.63 10.55
N PHE A 577 44.57 -27.86 9.31
CA PHE A 577 45.43 -27.80 8.13
C PHE A 577 45.99 -26.39 7.85
N ARG A 578 45.23 -25.32 8.11
CA ARG A 578 45.72 -23.93 7.99
C ARG A 578 46.74 -23.58 9.07
N LEU A 579 46.48 -23.99 10.32
CA LEU A 579 47.41 -23.83 11.44
C LEU A 579 48.75 -24.53 11.20
N GLU A 580 48.74 -25.75 10.63
CA GLU A 580 49.96 -26.47 10.25
C GLU A 580 50.77 -25.80 9.12
N ARG A 581 50.16 -24.87 8.36
CA ARG A 581 50.78 -24.12 7.27
C ARG A 581 51.16 -22.68 7.62
N GLY A 582 50.85 -22.23 8.84
CA GLY A 582 51.14 -20.86 9.30
C GLY A 582 50.24 -19.79 8.67
N GLU A 583 49.04 -20.17 8.20
CA GLU A 583 48.03 -19.29 7.58
C GLU A 583 46.84 -18.99 8.49
#